data_AF-A0A3D0H6F1-F1
#
_entry.id   AF-A0A3D0H6F1-F1
#
_cell.length_a   1.000
_cell.length_b   1.000
_cell.length_c   1.000
_cell.angle_alpha   90.00
_cell.angle_beta   90.00
_cell.angle_gamma   90.00
#
_symmetry.space_group_name_H-M   'P 1'
#
loop_
_entity.id
_entity.type
_entity.pdbx_description
1 polymer ?
#
loop_
_entity_poly.entity_id
_entity_poly.type
_entity_poly.pdbx_seq_one_letter_code
_entity_poly.pdbx_strand_id
1 'polypeptide(L)' 'MQQATNLEVLQSTLHYRFRTPRLLLQALMHRSFINENPGCEWNDNETLEFLGDAVLGLA' A
#
# COMPACT_ATOMS: atom_id res chain seq x y z
N MET A 1 -9.30 15.07 2.82
CA MET A 1 -10.14 14.36 3.81
C MET A 1 -10.59 12.97 3.33
N GLN A 2 -10.81 12.73 2.02
CA GLN A 2 -11.35 11.45 1.52
C GLN A 2 -10.39 10.23 1.58
N GLN A 3 -9.07 10.41 1.38
CA GLN A 3 -8.12 9.28 1.41
C GLN A 3 -7.94 8.66 2.81
N ALA A 4 -7.94 9.48 3.86
CA ALA A 4 -7.81 9.00 5.24
C ALA A 4 -8.98 8.08 5.62
N THR A 5 -10.20 8.47 5.24
CA THR A 5 -11.43 7.70 5.50
C THR A 5 -11.42 6.34 4.77
N ASN A 6 -10.95 6.30 3.52
CA ASN A 6 -10.90 5.04 2.76
C ASN A 6 -9.87 4.05 3.33
N LEU A 7 -8.72 4.52 3.82
CA LEU A 7 -7.72 3.67 4.46
C LEU A 7 -8.22 3.12 5.81
N GLU A 8 -8.98 3.90 6.57
CA GLU A 8 -9.62 3.44 7.81
C GLU A 8 -10.66 2.35 7.56
N VAL A 9 -11.48 2.52 6.52
CA VAL A 9 -12.45 1.51 6.10
C VAL A 9 -11.74 0.22 5.69
N LEU A 10 -10.71 0.30 4.84
CA LEU A 10 -9.97 -0.89 4.40
C LEU A 10 -9.33 -1.65 5.56
N GLN A 11 -8.68 -0.95 6.49
CA GLN A 11 -8.09 -1.58 7.68
C GLN A 11 -9.14 -2.26 8.56
N SER A 12 -10.33 -1.66 8.67
CA SER A 12 -11.44 -2.24 9.41
C SER A 12 -11.95 -3.52 8.73
N THR A 13 -12.09 -3.52 7.41
CA THR A 13 -12.49 -4.68 6.60
C THR A 13 -11.46 -5.82 6.67
N LEU A 14 -10.17 -5.50 6.68
CA LEU A 14 -9.09 -6.49 6.82
C LEU A 14 -8.92 -6.98 8.26
N HIS A 15 -9.65 -6.40 9.22
CA HIS A 15 -9.47 -6.63 10.66
C HIS A 15 -8.01 -6.47 11.11
N TYR A 16 -7.26 -5.59 10.43
CA TYR A 16 -5.84 -5.36 10.67
C TYR A 16 -5.53 -3.87 10.57
N ARG A 17 -4.98 -3.31 11.65
CA ARG A 17 -4.57 -1.91 11.72
C ARG A 17 -3.07 -1.79 11.50
N PHE A 18 -2.67 -1.10 10.44
CA PHE A 18 -1.26 -0.86 10.16
C PHE A 18 -0.69 0.09 11.21
N ARG A 19 0.42 -0.30 11.85
CA ARG A 19 1.19 0.59 12.74
C ARG A 19 1.72 1.80 11.98
N THR A 20 2.05 1.60 10.70
CA THR A 20 2.54 2.64 9.80
C THR A 20 1.57 2.75 8.61
N PRO A 21 0.57 3.65 8.64
CA PRO A 21 -0.42 3.78 7.55
C PRO A 21 0.20 4.08 6.18
N ARG A 22 1.41 4.65 6.16
CA ARG A 22 2.20 4.88 4.93
C ARG A 22 2.52 3.59 4.18
N LEU A 23 2.71 2.46 4.88
CA LEU A 23 2.97 1.16 4.24
C LEU A 23 1.73 0.64 3.52
N LEU A 24 0.55 0.81 4.12
CA LEU A 24 -0.71 0.47 3.45
C LEU A 24 -0.92 1.36 2.22
N LEU A 25 -0.65 2.66 2.35
CA LEU A 25 -0.74 3.57 1.20
C LEU A 25 0.20 3.10 0.08
N GLN A 26 1.48 2.85 0.37
CA GLN A 26 2.45 2.35 -0.60
C GLN A 26 2.00 1.03 -1.24
N ALA A 27 1.48 0.09 -0.46
CA ALA A 27 0.99 -1.20 -0.99
C ALA A 27 -0.16 -1.05 -2.01
N LEU A 28 -0.91 0.04 -1.95
CA LEU A 28 -2.02 0.37 -2.87
C LEU A 28 -1.57 1.20 -4.09
N MET A 29 -0.30 1.60 -4.17
CA MET A 29 0.22 2.44 -5.24
C MET A 29 0.80 1.58 -6.36
N HIS A 30 0.07 1.45 -7.45
CA HIS A 30 0.59 0.77 -8.64
C HIS A 30 1.59 1.65 -9.38
N ARG A 31 2.62 1.04 -9.99
CA ARG A 31 3.67 1.75 -10.75
C ARG A 31 3.14 2.68 -11.84
N SER A 32 2.04 2.34 -12.51
CA SER A 32 1.44 3.23 -13.52
C SER A 32 1.02 4.56 -12.93
N PHE A 33 0.48 4.55 -11.71
CA PHE A 33 0.09 5.78 -11.03
C PHE A 33 1.31 6.66 -10.75
N ILE A 34 2.42 6.08 -10.30
CA ILE A 34 3.68 6.82 -10.07
C ILE A 34 4.22 7.40 -11.38
N ASN A 35 4.23 6.61 -12.45
CA ASN A 35 4.71 7.04 -13.76
C ASN A 35 3.86 8.18 -14.36
N GLU A 36 2.55 8.17 -14.12
CA GLU A 36 1.62 9.22 -14.56
C GLU A 36 1.68 10.48 -13.69
N ASN A 37 2.29 10.41 -12.50
CA ASN A 37 2.36 11.50 -11.55
C ASN A 37 3.83 11.76 -11.12
N PRO A 38 4.65 12.42 -11.95
CA PRO A 38 6.09 12.60 -11.71
C PRO A 38 6.46 13.40 -10.45
N GLY A 39 5.51 14.11 -9.85
CA GLY A 39 5.67 14.82 -8.57
C GLY A 39 5.22 14.00 -7.35
N CYS A 40 4.84 12.74 -7.54
CA CYS A 40 4.46 11.86 -6.46
C CYS A 40 5.72 11.41 -5.69
N GLU A 41 5.87 11.84 -4.44
CA GLU A 41 6.99 11.43 -3.58
C GLU A 41 6.84 10.00 -3.01
N TRP A 42 5.81 9.28 -3.42
CA TRP A 42 5.55 7.92 -2.95
C TRP A 42 6.20 6.89 -3.86
N ASN A 43 6.68 5.81 -3.26
CA ASN A 43 7.08 4.63 -4.02
C ASN A 43 5.86 3.82 -4.45
N ASP A 44 6.00 3.04 -5.51
CA ASP A 44 5.04 2.00 -5.85
C ASP A 44 5.13 0.79 -4.90
N ASN A 45 4.28 -0.20 -5.19
CA ASN A 45 4.15 -1.42 -4.43
C ASN A 45 5.10 -2.56 -4.85
N GLU A 46 5.92 -2.43 -5.92
CA GLU A 46 6.68 -3.55 -6.49
C GLU A 46 7.65 -4.18 -5.45
N THR A 47 8.28 -3.34 -4.61
CA THR A 47 9.17 -3.85 -3.54
C THR A 47 8.40 -4.60 -2.45
N LEU A 48 7.19 -4.14 -2.10
CA LEU A 48 6.36 -4.79 -1.08
C LEU A 48 5.74 -6.09 -1.62
N GLU A 49 5.37 -6.11 -2.91
CA GLU A 49 4.91 -7.30 -3.62
C GLU A 49 5.98 -8.40 -3.61
N PHE A 50 7.21 -8.07 -4.03
CA PHE A 50 8.32 -9.02 -4.02
C PHE A 50 8.57 -9.63 -2.64
N LEU A 51 8.55 -8.82 -1.58
CA LEU A 51 8.69 -9.30 -0.20
C LEU A 51 7.47 -10.16 0.21
N GLY A 52 6.26 -9.74 -0.16
CA GLY A 52 5.02 -10.44 0.13
C GLY A 52 4.99 -11.84 -0.47
N ASP A 53 5.44 -11.99 -1.71
CA ASP A 53 5.54 -13.30 -2.38
C ASP A 53 6.47 -14.24 -1.64
N ALA A 54 7.65 -13.76 -1.22
CA ALA A 54 8.58 -14.55 -0.43
C ALA A 54 7.97 -14.99 0.91
N VAL A 55 7.20 -14.12 1.58
CA VAL A 55 6.52 -14.43 2.85
C VAL A 55 5.40 -15.47 2.63
N LEU A 56 4.58 -15.31 1.60
CA LEU A 56 3.52 -16.26 1.28
C LEU A 56 4.07 -17.63 0.86
N GLY A 57 5.24 -17.66 0.20
CA GLY A 57 5.92 -18.91 -0.16
C GLY A 57 6.54 -19.68 1.00
N LEU A 58 6.64 -19.08 2.20
CA LEU A 58 7.12 -19.73 3.43
C LEU A 58 5.99 -20.39 4.24
N ALA A 59 4.73 -20.05 3.97
CA ALA A 59 3.56 -20.41 4.77
C ALA A 59 2.92 -21.75 4.36
#